data_AF-A0A7V5BZU3-F1
#
_entry.id   AF-A0A7V5BZU3-F1
#
_cell.length_a   1.000
_cell.length_b   1.000
_cell.length_c   1.000
_cell.angle_alpha   90.00
_cell.angle_beta   90.00
_cell.angle_gamma   90.00
#
_symmetry.space_group_name_H-M   'P 1'
#
loop_
_entity.id
_entity.type
_entity.pdbx_description
1 polymer ?
#
loop_
_entity_poly.entity_id
_entity_poly.type
_entity_poly.pdbx_seq_one_letter_code
_entity_poly.pdbx_strand_id
1 'polypeptide(L)'
;MRAAAVAVVVAVVLAACGAGAPRTCDEVADRTIELVQQLIDEAEEEIGEMTVDELLATGGELPAIERFAARSKEIDEWAAELGCSQTELRRGVLDRLDRLDADTPVGELIIDGIRRGGL
;
A
#
# COMPACT_ATOMS: atom_id res chain seq x y z
N MET A 1 44.51 -11.73 -30.53
CA MET A 1 43.39 -10.76 -30.55
C MET A 1 42.26 -11.30 -31.40
N ARG A 2 41.25 -11.94 -30.79
CA ARG A 2 39.84 -11.94 -31.20
C ARG A 2 39.02 -12.35 -29.97
N ALA A 3 38.07 -11.49 -29.63
CA ALA A 3 37.19 -11.55 -28.47
C ALA A 3 36.03 -12.54 -28.69
N ALA A 4 35.18 -12.63 -27.65
CA ALA A 4 33.80 -13.14 -27.63
C ALA A 4 33.66 -14.66 -27.37
N ALA A 5 32.78 -15.14 -26.51
CA ALA A 5 31.83 -14.48 -25.61
C ALA A 5 31.49 -15.49 -24.50
N VAL A 6 31.48 -15.02 -23.25
CA VAL A 6 30.83 -15.76 -22.16
C VAL A 6 29.33 -15.64 -22.41
N ALA A 7 28.72 -16.69 -22.94
CA ALA A 7 27.27 -16.81 -22.98
C ALA A 7 26.80 -17.17 -21.56
N VAL A 8 26.66 -16.15 -20.69
CA VAL A 8 25.87 -16.30 -19.46
C VAL A 8 24.43 -16.40 -19.91
N VAL A 9 23.94 -17.63 -19.98
CA VAL A 9 22.50 -17.92 -20.00
C VAL A 9 21.98 -17.46 -18.65
N VAL A 10 21.50 -16.22 -18.58
CA VAL A 10 20.70 -15.75 -17.45
C VAL A 10 19.40 -16.53 -17.55
N ALA A 11 19.31 -17.61 -16.76
CA ALA A 11 18.07 -18.30 -16.51
C ALA A 11 17.10 -17.27 -15.91
N VAL A 12 16.14 -16.85 -16.74
CA VAL A 12 14.95 -16.12 -16.29
C VAL A 12 14.13 -17.12 -15.49
N VAL A 13 14.51 -17.28 -14.22
CA VAL A 13 13.64 -17.82 -13.19
C VAL A 13 13.26 -16.61 -12.36
N LEU A 14 11.98 -16.24 -12.45
CA LEU A 14 11.12 -15.91 -11.32
C LEU A 14 9.77 -15.41 -11.89
N ALA A 15 9.00 -16.36 -12.40
CA ALA A 15 7.56 -16.30 -12.21
C ALA A 15 7.30 -16.58 -10.72
N ALA A 16 7.47 -15.56 -9.90
CA ALA A 16 6.95 -15.51 -8.54
C ALA A 16 6.09 -14.26 -8.48
N CYS A 17 4.77 -14.45 -8.37
CA CYS A 17 3.90 -13.46 -7.73
C CYS A 17 4.33 -13.37 -6.27
N GLY A 18 5.42 -12.67 -6.05
CA GLY A 18 6.04 -12.39 -4.78
C GLY A 18 6.72 -11.07 -5.02
N ALA A 19 5.94 -10.01 -4.95
CA ALA A 19 6.49 -8.68 -5.12
C ALA A 19 7.47 -8.50 -3.95
N GLY A 20 8.76 -8.59 -4.27
CA GLY A 20 9.84 -8.55 -3.30
C GLY A 20 9.94 -7.19 -2.62
N ALA A 21 10.91 -7.06 -1.71
CA ALA A 21 11.19 -5.79 -1.06
C ALA A 21 11.41 -4.67 -2.11
N PRO A 22 10.80 -3.49 -1.91
CA PRO A 22 10.96 -2.35 -2.80
C PRO A 22 12.43 -1.91 -2.81
N ARG A 23 12.87 -1.38 -3.96
CA ARG A 23 14.24 -0.92 -4.19
C ARG A 23 14.32 0.59 -4.36
N THR A 24 13.18 1.26 -4.46
CA THR A 24 13.07 2.71 -4.65
C THR A 24 11.93 3.26 -3.80
N CYS A 25 11.99 4.56 -3.47
CA CYS A 25 10.92 5.23 -2.73
C CYS A 25 9.60 5.26 -3.51
N ASP A 26 9.66 5.22 -4.83
CA ASP A 26 8.47 5.06 -5.68
C ASP A 26 7.82 3.68 -5.49
N GLU A 27 8.62 2.61 -5.44
CA GLU A 27 8.11 1.27 -5.16
C GLU A 27 7.55 1.15 -3.73
N VAL A 28 8.13 1.86 -2.75
CA VAL A 28 7.54 1.96 -1.40
C VAL A 28 6.18 2.66 -1.44
N ALA A 29 6.04 3.74 -2.20
CA ALA A 29 4.76 4.42 -2.37
C ALA A 29 3.73 3.55 -3.10
N ASP A 30 4.15 2.77 -4.11
CA ASP A 30 3.30 1.76 -4.75
C ASP A 30 2.83 0.72 -3.73
N ARG A 31 3.71 0.23 -2.86
CA ARG A 31 3.34 -0.72 -1.79
C ARG A 31 2.46 -0.13 -0.70
N THR A 32 2.62 1.15 -0.42
CA THR A 32 1.71 1.86 0.48
C THR A 32 0.30 1.92 -0.11
N ILE A 33 0.18 2.19 -1.41
CA ILE A 33 -1.13 2.22 -2.11
C ILE A 33 -1.77 0.84 -2.16
N GLU A 34 -0.99 -0.21 -2.45
CA GLU A 34 -1.49 -1.58 -2.36
C GLU A 34 -2.02 -1.91 -0.96
N LEU A 35 -1.30 -1.47 0.09
CA LEU A 35 -1.72 -1.69 1.47
C LEU A 35 -2.97 -0.88 1.84
N VAL A 36 -3.11 0.35 1.33
CA VAL A 36 -4.32 1.16 1.51
C VAL A 36 -5.50 0.55 0.79
N GLN A 37 -5.34 0.03 -0.44
CA GLN A 37 -6.41 -0.70 -1.13
C GLN A 37 -6.86 -1.91 -0.30
N GLN A 38 -5.93 -2.69 0.25
CA GLN A 38 -6.27 -3.80 1.14
C GLN A 38 -7.03 -3.35 2.40
N LEU A 39 -6.69 -2.19 2.98
CA LEU A 39 -7.45 -1.62 4.09
C LEU A 39 -8.88 -1.28 3.65
N ILE A 40 -9.05 -0.68 2.47
CA ILE A 40 -10.38 -0.37 1.93
C ILE A 40 -11.15 -1.67 1.74
N ASP A 41 -10.63 -2.63 0.98
CA ASP A 41 -11.30 -3.90 0.69
C ASP A 41 -11.72 -4.64 1.98
N GLU A 42 -10.80 -4.72 2.96
CA GLU A 42 -11.07 -5.38 4.24
C GLU A 42 -12.06 -4.60 5.11
N ALA A 43 -12.00 -3.27 5.11
CA ALA A 43 -12.96 -2.44 5.83
C ALA A 43 -14.35 -2.57 5.19
N GLU A 44 -14.44 -2.60 3.85
CA GLU A 44 -15.70 -2.77 3.13
C GLU A 44 -16.30 -4.17 3.36
N GLU A 45 -15.47 -5.22 3.43
CA GLU A 45 -15.92 -6.57 3.79
C GLU A 45 -16.40 -6.66 5.25
N GLU A 46 -15.64 -6.08 6.19
CA GLU A 46 -15.97 -6.12 7.62
C GLU A 46 -17.19 -5.28 7.97
N ILE A 47 -17.35 -4.15 7.31
CA ILE A 47 -18.49 -3.27 7.50
C ILE A 47 -19.69 -3.82 6.72
N GLY A 48 -19.47 -4.44 5.56
CA GLY A 48 -20.52 -5.04 4.75
C GLY A 48 -21.64 -4.03 4.45
N GLU A 49 -22.87 -4.37 4.85
CA GLU A 49 -24.05 -3.49 4.74
C GLU A 49 -24.28 -2.59 5.97
N MET A 50 -23.35 -2.56 6.95
CA MET A 50 -23.51 -1.71 8.13
C MET A 50 -23.58 -0.24 7.73
N THR A 51 -24.50 0.46 8.37
CA THR A 51 -24.65 1.90 8.24
C THR A 51 -23.51 2.65 8.94
N VAL A 52 -23.27 3.90 8.54
CA VAL A 52 -22.30 4.79 9.21
C VAL A 52 -22.59 4.91 10.71
N ASP A 53 -23.86 4.87 11.12
CA ASP A 53 -24.25 4.91 12.54
C ASP A 53 -23.84 3.64 13.30
N GLU A 54 -23.93 2.47 12.66
CA GLU A 54 -23.46 1.20 13.23
C GLU A 54 -21.93 1.15 13.32
N LEU A 55 -21.22 1.69 12.33
CA LEU A 55 -19.77 1.88 12.39
C LEU A 55 -19.36 2.83 13.53
N LEU A 56 -20.08 3.94 13.71
CA LEU A 56 -19.82 4.85 14.83
C LEU A 56 -20.09 4.18 16.18
N ALA A 57 -21.05 3.24 16.23
CA ALA A 57 -21.36 2.47 17.44
C ALA A 57 -20.27 1.44 17.80
N THR A 58 -19.44 0.99 16.85
CA THR A 58 -18.23 0.19 17.15
C THR A 58 -17.09 1.05 17.71
N GLY A 59 -17.27 2.37 17.80
CA GLY A 59 -16.21 3.30 18.17
C GLY A 59 -15.17 3.51 17.06
N GLY A 60 -15.45 3.05 15.84
CA GLY A 60 -14.50 3.07 14.73
C GLY A 60 -13.35 2.07 14.87
N GLU A 61 -13.45 1.13 15.82
CA GLU A 61 -12.48 0.05 16.00
C GLU A 61 -12.78 -1.06 14.98
N LEU A 62 -12.09 -1.00 13.84
CA LEU A 62 -12.15 -2.03 12.81
C LEU A 62 -10.90 -2.92 12.88
N PRO A 63 -11.06 -4.25 12.94
CA PRO A 63 -9.92 -5.17 12.86
C PRO A 63 -9.05 -4.94 11.59
N ALA A 64 -9.65 -4.48 10.48
CA ALA A 64 -8.92 -4.05 9.29
C ALA A 64 -7.87 -2.95 9.57
N ILE A 65 -8.18 -1.99 10.44
CA ILE A 65 -7.25 -0.90 10.82
C ILE A 65 -6.08 -1.45 11.64
N GLU A 66 -6.33 -2.38 12.56
CA GLU A 66 -5.26 -3.01 13.34
C GLU A 66 -4.31 -3.82 12.44
N ARG A 67 -4.86 -4.57 11.48
CA ARG A 67 -4.06 -5.32 10.50
C ARG A 67 -3.29 -4.39 9.58
N PHE A 68 -3.89 -3.27 9.17
CA PHE A 68 -3.18 -2.23 8.41
C PHE A 68 -2.00 -1.68 9.20
N ALA A 69 -2.20 -1.28 10.47
CA ALA A 69 -1.13 -0.76 11.32
C ALA A 69 -0.01 -1.78 11.60
N ALA A 70 -0.33 -3.07 11.63
CA ALA A 70 0.68 -4.12 11.74
C ALA A 70 1.52 -4.23 10.45
N ARG A 71 0.88 -4.17 9.27
CA ARG A 71 1.54 -4.24 7.96
C ARG A 71 2.28 -2.96 7.58
N SER A 72 1.81 -1.80 8.02
CA SER A 72 2.43 -0.50 7.70
C SER A 72 3.84 -0.37 8.29
N LYS A 73 4.15 -1.10 9.37
CA LYS A 73 5.50 -1.15 9.95
C LYS A 73 6.55 -1.64 8.95
N GLU A 74 6.19 -2.59 8.09
CA GLU A 74 7.09 -3.10 7.05
C GLU A 74 7.38 -2.02 5.99
N ILE A 75 6.37 -1.21 5.65
CA ILE A 75 6.54 -0.03 4.77
C ILE A 75 7.49 0.99 5.41
N ASP A 76 7.32 1.26 6.71
CA ASP A 76 8.18 2.20 7.45
C ASP A 76 9.64 1.71 7.50
N GLU A 77 9.84 0.40 7.67
CA GLU A 77 11.17 -0.23 7.63
C GLU A 77 11.82 -0.07 6.26
N TRP A 78 11.10 -0.38 5.16
CA TRP A 78 11.62 -0.18 3.80
C TRP A 78 11.93 1.28 3.49
N ALA A 79 11.05 2.19 3.91
CA ALA A 79 11.25 3.62 3.78
C ALA A 79 12.54 4.08 4.49
N ALA A 80 12.76 3.60 5.71
CA ALA A 80 13.95 3.93 6.49
C ALA A 80 15.23 3.35 5.87
N GLU A 81 15.20 2.09 5.41
CA GLU A 81 16.33 1.42 4.76
C GLU A 81 16.77 2.12 3.47
N LEU A 82 15.81 2.59 2.68
CA LEU A 82 16.05 3.32 1.44
C LEU A 82 16.34 4.82 1.64
N GLY A 83 16.19 5.32 2.87
CA GLY A 83 16.38 6.74 3.19
C GLY A 83 15.32 7.65 2.59
N CYS A 84 14.10 7.14 2.34
CA CYS A 84 13.01 7.89 1.77
C CYS A 84 12.54 8.99 2.73
N SER A 85 12.43 10.22 2.22
CA SER A 85 11.88 11.30 3.05
C SER A 85 10.36 11.16 3.17
N GLN A 86 9.78 11.56 4.31
CA GLN A 86 8.33 11.58 4.46
C GLN A 86 7.63 12.45 3.40
N THR A 87 8.26 13.53 2.96
CA THR A 87 7.71 14.40 1.90
C THR A 87 7.65 13.67 0.57
N GLU A 88 8.69 12.92 0.23
CA GLU A 88 8.77 12.13 -1.00
C GLU A 88 7.74 10.99 -1.00
N LEU A 89 7.64 10.24 0.10
CA LEU A 89 6.65 9.18 0.22
C LEU A 89 5.22 9.71 0.17
N ARG A 90 4.94 10.78 0.92
CA ARG A 90 3.62 11.42 0.90
C ARG A 90 3.25 11.87 -0.51
N ARG A 91 4.18 12.52 -1.22
CA ARG A 91 3.95 12.92 -2.61
C ARG A 91 3.71 11.70 -3.50
N GLY A 92 4.55 10.67 -3.37
CA GLY A 92 4.42 9.44 -4.13
C GLY A 92 3.09 8.74 -3.92
N VAL A 93 2.58 8.72 -2.69
CA VAL A 93 1.26 8.17 -2.33
C VAL A 93 0.15 9.05 -2.89
N LEU A 94 0.20 10.37 -2.69
CA LEU A 94 -0.80 11.32 -3.22
C LEU A 94 -0.91 11.24 -4.75
N ASP A 95 0.21 11.14 -5.46
CA ASP A 95 0.26 11.01 -6.93
C ASP A 95 -0.36 9.68 -7.44
N ARG A 96 -0.63 8.73 -6.53
CA ARG A 96 -1.16 7.40 -6.83
C ARG A 96 -2.54 7.15 -6.23
N LEU A 97 -3.10 8.10 -5.48
CA LEU A 97 -4.40 7.95 -4.83
C LEU A 97 -5.54 7.68 -5.81
N ASP A 98 -5.45 8.19 -7.04
CA ASP A 98 -6.44 7.95 -8.09
C ASP A 98 -6.44 6.50 -8.62
N ARG A 99 -5.54 5.64 -8.10
CA ARG A 99 -5.53 4.19 -8.35
C ARG A 99 -6.34 3.40 -7.32
N LEU A 100 -6.74 4.03 -6.22
CA LEU A 100 -7.59 3.40 -5.23
C LEU A 100 -9.01 3.32 -5.76
N ASP A 101 -9.66 2.19 -5.49
CA ASP A 101 -11.07 1.96 -5.77
C ASP A 101 -11.82 1.78 -4.46
N ALA A 102 -13.05 2.26 -4.41
CA ALA A 102 -13.92 2.17 -3.26
C ALA A 102 -15.36 1.96 -3.74
N ASP A 103 -15.96 0.84 -3.31
CA ASP A 103 -17.33 0.51 -3.68
C ASP A 103 -18.34 1.06 -2.67
N THR A 104 -17.87 1.58 -1.53
CA THR A 104 -18.71 2.07 -0.43
C THR A 104 -18.34 3.49 0.05
N PRO A 105 -19.27 4.17 0.75
CA PRO A 105 -18.97 5.45 1.40
C PRO A 105 -17.83 5.38 2.44
N VAL A 106 -17.54 4.19 3.00
CA VAL A 106 -16.45 4.02 3.96
C VAL A 106 -15.11 4.02 3.24
N GLY A 107 -14.99 3.29 2.13
CA GLY A 107 -13.79 3.34 1.29
C GLY A 107 -13.48 4.76 0.83
N GLU A 108 -14.50 5.49 0.37
CA GLU A 108 -14.38 6.92 0.01
C GLU A 108 -13.92 7.79 1.19
N LEU A 109 -14.43 7.54 2.40
CA LEU A 109 -14.02 8.26 3.60
C LEU A 109 -12.55 7.99 3.97
N ILE A 110 -12.06 6.76 3.76
CA ILE A 110 -10.64 6.41 3.94
C ILE A 110 -9.78 7.17 2.94
N ILE A 111 -10.13 7.16 1.64
CA ILE A 111 -9.41 7.88 0.58
C ILE A 111 -9.36 9.39 0.91
N ASP A 112 -10.50 9.97 1.30
CA ASP A 112 -10.59 11.39 1.67
C ASP A 112 -9.77 11.73 2.92
N GLY A 113 -9.70 10.82 3.89
CA GLY A 113 -8.84 10.94 5.07
C GLY A 113 -7.36 11.08 4.68
N ILE A 114 -6.90 10.24 3.76
CA ILE A 114 -5.52 10.26 3.26
C ILE A 114 -5.26 11.55 2.45
N ARG A 115 -6.19 11.96 1.57
CA ARG A 115 -6.09 13.21 0.80
C ARG A 115 -5.93 14.45 1.70
N ARG A 116 -6.60 14.46 2.85
CA ARG A 116 -6.59 15.58 3.80
C ARG A 116 -5.37 15.58 4.74
N GLY A 117 -4.49 14.58 4.61
CA GLY A 117 -3.23 14.50 5.34
C GLY A 117 -3.19 13.49 6.48
N GLY A 118 -4.13 12.54 6.53
CA GLY A 118 -4.08 11.38 7.42
C GLY A 118 -3.19 10.28 6.83
N LEU A 119 -1.87 10.43 6.95
CA LEU A 119 -0.90 9.34 6.89
C LEU A 119 -0.12 9.35 8.20
#